data_AF-A0A379VNE0-F1
#
_entry.id   AF-A0A379VNE0-F1
#
_cell.length_a   1.000
_cell.length_b   1.000
_cell.length_c   1.000
_cell.angle_alpha   90.00
_cell.angle_beta   90.00
_cell.angle_gamma   90.00
#
_symmetry.space_group_name_H-M   'P 1'
#
loop_
_entity.id
_entity.type
_entity.pdbx_description
1 polymer ?
#
loop_
_entity_poly.entity_id
_entity_poly.type
_entity_poly.pdbx_seq_one_letter_code
_entity_poly.pdbx_strand_id
1 'polypeptide(L)'
;MLFSQIGKSLVAIFSELDCVKKELLFKYIEDGMASDNDELATAIATGLVEAIVTSTDANQHLWGEIEGLLGVKSKEHALAWRNFGKS
;
A
#
# COMPACT_ATOMS: atom_id res chain seq x y z
N MET A 1 -4.54 -9.45 11.29
CA MET A 1 -5.07 -9.83 9.95
C MET A 1 -5.98 -8.77 9.32
N LEU A 2 -6.55 -7.82 10.07
CA LEU A 2 -7.46 -6.79 9.55
C LEU A 2 -6.85 -5.96 8.41
N PHE A 3 -5.69 -5.34 8.62
CA PHE A 3 -5.03 -4.49 7.63
C PHE A 3 -4.69 -5.22 6.32
N SER A 4 -4.36 -6.51 6.38
CA SER A 4 -4.09 -7.33 5.19
C SER A 4 -5.33 -7.59 4.35
N GLN A 5 -6.48 -7.80 5.01
CA GLN A 5 -7.75 -7.91 4.30
C GLN A 5 -8.13 -6.58 3.66
N ILE A 6 -7.93 -5.46 4.36
CA ILE A 6 -8.16 -4.12 3.81
C ILE A 6 -7.30 -3.89 2.56
N GLY A 7 -6.01 -4.23 2.61
CA GLY A 7 -5.11 -4.08 1.45
C GLY A 7 -5.54 -4.89 0.24
N LYS A 8 -5.90 -6.15 0.45
CA LYS A 8 -6.42 -7.03 -0.61
C LYS A 8 -7.72 -6.49 -1.22
N SER A 9 -8.66 -6.07 -0.37
CA SER A 9 -9.93 -5.48 -0.82
C SER A 9 -9.71 -4.18 -1.56
N LEU A 10 -8.79 -3.32 -1.12
CA LEU A 10 -8.45 -2.07 -1.79
C LEU A 10 -7.94 -2.33 -3.20
N VAL A 11 -7.05 -3.31 -3.39
CA VAL A 11 -6.56 -3.70 -4.72
C VAL A 11 -7.69 -4.25 -5.59
N ALA A 12 -8.60 -5.05 -5.03
CA ALA A 12 -9.72 -5.63 -5.76
C ALA A 12 -10.71 -4.58 -6.28
N ILE A 13 -10.95 -3.51 -5.52
CA ILE A 13 -11.87 -2.42 -5.92
C ILE A 13 -11.14 -1.25 -6.58
N PHE A 14 -9.82 -1.31 -6.75
CA PHE A 14 -9.01 -0.15 -7.13
C PHE A 14 -9.44 0.44 -8.47
N SER A 15 -9.84 -0.37 -9.44
CA SER A 15 -10.35 0.08 -10.74
C SER A 15 -11.70 0.81 -10.65
N GLU A 16 -12.46 0.58 -9.59
CA GLU A 16 -13.79 1.17 -9.37
C GLU A 16 -13.73 2.49 -8.59
N LEU A 17 -12.58 2.78 -7.96
CA LEU A 17 -12.37 4.02 -7.22
C LEU A 17 -12.05 5.18 -8.18
N ASP A 18 -12.69 6.32 -7.93
CA ASP A 18 -12.33 7.57 -8.60
C ASP A 18 -10.96 8.11 -8.14
N CYS A 19 -10.40 9.03 -8.92
CA CYS A 19 -9.07 9.59 -8.68
C CYS A 19 -8.95 10.25 -7.30
N VAL A 20 -9.97 11.01 -6.88
CA VAL A 20 -9.96 11.74 -5.61
C VAL A 20 -9.94 10.79 -4.41
N LYS A 21 -10.74 9.71 -4.47
CA LYS A 21 -10.73 8.68 -3.42
C LYS A 21 -9.41 7.93 -3.37
N LYS A 22 -8.81 7.64 -4.52
CA LYS A 22 -7.48 7.02 -4.60
C LYS A 22 -6.45 7.90 -3.89
N GLU A 23 -6.33 9.16 -4.30
CA GLU A 23 -5.39 10.10 -3.67
C GLU A 23 -5.61 10.22 -2.16
N LEU A 24 -6.86 10.32 -1.71
CA LEU A 24 -7.19 10.44 -0.30
C LEU A 24 -6.82 9.18 0.50
N LEU A 25 -7.11 7.99 -0.04
CA LEU A 25 -6.75 6.72 0.60
C LEU A 25 -5.24 6.59 0.77
N PHE A 26 -4.47 6.85 -0.28
CA PHE A 26 -3.01 6.74 -0.24
C PHE A 26 -2.38 7.81 0.63
N LYS A 27 -2.98 9.00 0.72
CA LYS A 27 -2.60 10.00 1.73
C LYS A 27 -2.78 9.48 3.15
N TYR A 28 -3.92 8.85 3.47
CA TYR A 28 -4.12 8.29 4.82
C TYR A 28 -3.17 7.14 5.14
N ILE A 29 -2.79 6.34 4.15
CA ILE A 29 -1.76 5.30 4.30
C ILE A 29 -0.42 5.96 4.66
N GLU A 30 -0.03 7.01 3.95
CA GLU A 30 1.20 7.75 4.22
C GLU A 30 1.17 8.42 5.60
N ASP A 31 0.09 9.11 5.96
CA ASP A 31 -0.06 9.77 7.25
C ASP A 31 0.06 8.75 8.41
N GLY A 32 -0.52 7.56 8.23
CA GLY A 32 -0.42 6.49 9.22
C GLY A 32 0.99 5.88 9.32
N MET A 33 1.67 5.68 8.18
CA MET A 33 3.09 5.29 8.14
C MET A 33 4.01 6.35 8.76
N ALA A 34 3.65 7.62 8.62
CA ALA A 34 4.41 8.75 9.12
C ALA A 34 4.08 9.13 10.57
N SER A 35 3.07 8.52 11.17
CA SER A 35 2.64 8.83 12.53
C SER A 35 3.70 8.50 13.58
N ASP A 36 3.66 9.23 14.70
CA ASP A 36 4.53 8.97 15.87
C ASP A 36 4.08 7.73 16.68
N ASN A 37 3.05 7.01 16.21
CA ASN A 37 2.58 5.78 16.84
C ASN A 37 3.20 4.57 16.11
N ASP A 38 4.27 4.03 16.69
CA ASP A 38 5.01 2.90 16.13
C ASP A 38 4.14 1.65 15.87
N GLU A 39 3.14 1.40 16.72
CA GLU A 39 2.22 0.27 16.54
C GLU A 39 1.33 0.47 15.30
N LEU A 40 0.81 1.68 15.11
CA LEU A 40 0.02 2.05 13.94
C LEU A 40 0.87 2.02 12.67
N ALA A 41 2.05 2.64 12.69
CA ALA A 41 2.97 2.66 11.57
C ALA A 41 3.35 1.23 11.15
N THR A 42 3.66 0.36 12.12
CA THR A 42 3.97 -1.06 11.87
C THR A 42 2.77 -1.82 11.31
N ALA A 43 1.57 -1.61 11.86
CA ALA A 43 0.36 -2.27 11.39
C ALA A 43 0.00 -1.87 9.95
N ILE A 44 0.26 -0.63 9.55
CA ILE A 44 0.08 -0.15 8.19
C ILE A 44 1.17 -0.70 7.27
N ALA A 45 2.44 -0.61 7.66
CA ALA A 45 3.57 -1.13 6.87
C ALA A 45 3.37 -2.62 6.54
N THR A 46 3.29 -3.43 7.59
CA THR A 46 3.29 -4.90 7.47
C THR A 46 1.92 -5.48 7.15
N GLY A 47 0.87 -4.82 7.63
CA GLY A 47 -0.49 -5.28 7.43
C GLY A 47 -1.07 -4.82 6.10
N LEU A 48 -0.94 -3.54 5.76
CA LEU A 48 -1.67 -2.92 4.65
C LEU A 48 -0.79 -2.79 3.40
N VAL A 49 0.37 -2.13 3.52
CA VAL A 49 1.25 -1.84 2.37
C VAL A 49 1.79 -3.13 1.76
N GLU A 50 2.31 -4.04 2.58
CA GLU A 50 2.79 -5.35 2.09
C GLU A 50 1.68 -6.15 1.41
N ALA A 51 0.45 -6.12 1.95
CA ALA A 51 -0.68 -6.80 1.33
C ALA A 51 -1.05 -6.21 -0.03
N ILE A 52 -0.97 -4.89 -0.20
CA ILE A 52 -1.15 -4.21 -1.49
C ILE A 52 -0.07 -4.66 -2.49
N VAL A 53 1.19 -4.65 -2.07
CA VAL A 53 2.32 -5.10 -2.92
C VAL A 53 2.14 -6.55 -3.36
N THR A 54 1.88 -7.46 -2.42
CA THR A 54 1.68 -8.88 -2.74
C THR A 54 0.47 -9.11 -3.64
N SER A 55 -0.60 -8.34 -3.46
CA SER A 55 -1.81 -8.46 -4.30
C SER A 55 -1.63 -7.90 -5.71
N THR A 56 -0.56 -7.15 -5.96
CA THR A 56 -0.27 -6.53 -7.27
C THR A 56 0.95 -7.14 -7.96
N ASP A 57 1.63 -8.13 -7.35
CA ASP A 57 2.85 -8.73 -7.93
C ASP A 57 2.60 -9.37 -9.31
N ALA A 58 1.44 -9.99 -9.51
CA ALA A 58 1.03 -10.57 -10.79
C ALA A 58 0.54 -9.55 -11.84
N ASN A 59 0.34 -8.27 -11.47
CA ASN A 59 -0.18 -7.24 -12.37
C ASN A 59 0.70 -5.98 -12.32
N GLN A 60 1.72 -5.95 -13.19
CA GLN A 60 2.69 -4.86 -13.26
C GLN A 60 2.06 -3.50 -13.63
N HIS A 61 0.98 -3.50 -14.41
CA HIS A 61 0.28 -2.27 -14.77
C HIS A 61 -0.43 -1.67 -13.56
N LEU A 62 -1.19 -2.50 -12.83
CA LEU A 62 -1.88 -2.09 -11.61
C LEU A 62 -0.90 -1.66 -10.52
N TRP A 63 0.24 -2.34 -10.41
CA TRP A 63 1.33 -1.88 -9.56
C TRP A 63 1.81 -0.49 -9.93
N GLY A 64 2.04 -0.20 -11.22
CA GLY A 64 2.51 1.11 -11.65
C GLY A 64 1.55 2.25 -11.27
N GLU A 65 0.24 2.02 -11.36
CA GLU A 65 -0.76 3.00 -10.91
C GLU A 65 -0.72 3.20 -9.39
N ILE A 66 -0.65 2.12 -8.63
CA ILE A 66 -0.60 2.16 -7.16
C ILE A 66 0.71 2.79 -6.66
N GLU A 67 1.83 2.44 -7.27
CA GLU A 67 3.14 2.99 -6.94
C GLU A 67 3.20 4.50 -7.17
N GLY A 68 2.51 5.01 -8.19
CA GLY A 68 2.38 6.44 -8.47
C GLY A 68 1.60 7.22 -7.41
N LEU A 69 0.81 6.54 -6.58
CA LEU A 69 -0.02 7.15 -5.54
C LEU A 69 0.60 7.06 -4.14
N LEU A 70 1.57 6.16 -3.93
CA LEU A 70 2.24 6.00 -2.63
C LEU A 70 3.03 7.26 -2.27
N GLY A 71 2.95 7.65 -0.99
CA GLY A 71 3.78 8.69 -0.40
C GLY A 71 5.21 8.19 -0.14
N VAL A 72 6.07 9.05 0.42
CA VAL A 72 7.50 8.77 0.54
C VAL A 72 7.78 7.53 1.40
N LYS A 73 7.26 7.48 2.63
CA LYS A 73 7.51 6.37 3.56
C LYS A 73 6.83 5.09 3.10
N SER A 74 5.58 5.18 2.67
CA SER A 74 4.83 4.03 2.18
C SER A 74 5.45 3.45 0.91
N LYS A 75 5.97 4.29 0.00
CA LYS A 75 6.69 3.85 -1.21
C LYS A 75 8.02 3.18 -0.87
N GLU A 76 8.80 3.74 0.04
CA GLU A 76 10.09 3.15 0.46
C GLU A 76 9.87 1.73 1.01
N HIS A 77 8.92 1.55 1.93
CA HIS A 77 8.57 0.23 2.47
C HIS A 77 8.05 -0.73 1.39
N ALA A 78 7.17 -0.24 0.52
CA ALA A 78 6.58 -1.05 -0.54
C ALA A 78 7.64 -1.56 -1.54
N LEU A 79 8.59 -0.71 -1.94
CA LEU A 79 9.69 -1.10 -2.83
C LEU A 79 10.66 -2.07 -2.14
N ALA A 80 11.01 -1.82 -0.88
CA ALA A 80 11.83 -2.73 -0.10
C ALA A 80 11.19 -4.12 -0.04
N TRP A 81 9.89 -4.20 0.27
CA TRP A 81 9.15 -5.46 0.30
C TRP A 81 9.03 -6.13 -1.07
N ARG A 82 8.72 -5.38 -2.13
CA ARG A 82 8.59 -5.93 -3.50
C ARG A 82 9.90 -6.54 -4.00
N ASN A 83 11.03 -5.99 -3.59
CA ASN A 83 12.36 -6.48 -3.94
C ASN A 83 12.88 -7.53 -2.96
N PHE A 84 12.25 -7.67 -1.79
CA PHE A 84 12.59 -8.68 -0.80
C PHE A 84 12.33 -10.09 -1.38
N GLY A 85 13.40 -10.89 -1.50
CA GLY A 85 13.33 -12.24 -2.06
C GLY A 85 13.52 -12.36 -3.57
N LYS A 86 13.70 -11.24 -4.30
CA LYS A 86 14.18 -11.23 -5.69
C LYS A 86 15.71 -11.14 -5.68
N SER A 87 16.36 -12.23 -5.24
CA SER A 87 17.82 -12.46 -5.30
C SER A 87 18.12 -13.74 -6.06
#